data_AF-A0A6G3MKY8-F1
#
_entry.id   AF-A0A6G3MKY8-F1
#
_cell.length_a   1.000
_cell.length_b   1.000
_cell.length_c   1.000
_cell.angle_alpha   90.00
_cell.angle_beta   90.00
_cell.angle_gamma   90.00
#
_symmetry.space_group_name_H-M   'P 1'
#
loop_
_entity.id
_entity.type
_entity.pdbx_description
1 polymer ?
#
loop_
_entity_poly.entity_id
_entity_poly.type
_entity_poly.pdbx_seq_one_letter_code
_entity_poly.pdbx_strand_id
1 'polypeptide(L)'
;FTHEYSDMITNIVSYLIKPHTIMDSLKKSLENIPKSTTLIAQVISEYCDYIENSVFFTPSERFAILRTILACLYVIAGHKKLEKNLDRFKAGLSRIDLILRNNPAIGLTGDMHINTAHILKLMNLNFSWSLHDSIFLSKQLPKYNIVSYLYAFENEHIQIIVEFTQLLNSLPITIDENDAGVVYILV
;
A
#
# COMPACT_ATOMS: atom_id res chain seq x y z
N PHE A 1 -39.36 18.82 -15.81
CA PHE A 1 -39.19 17.37 -15.90
C PHE A 1 -38.20 16.96 -16.99
N THR A 2 -38.44 17.14 -18.30
CA THR A 2 -37.50 16.67 -19.35
C THR A 2 -36.12 17.35 -19.37
N HIS A 3 -36.04 18.65 -19.03
CA HIS A 3 -34.76 19.38 -18.99
C HIS A 3 -33.81 18.93 -17.87
N GLU A 4 -34.31 18.69 -16.66
CA GLU A 4 -33.48 18.23 -15.53
C GLU A 4 -32.88 16.85 -15.78
N TYR A 5 -33.63 15.93 -16.43
CA TYR A 5 -33.09 14.63 -16.82
C TYR A 5 -32.03 14.75 -17.92
N SER A 6 -32.19 15.68 -18.87
CA SER A 6 -31.18 15.96 -19.89
C SER A 6 -29.88 16.48 -19.28
N ASP A 7 -29.97 17.38 -18.30
CA ASP A 7 -28.80 17.92 -17.61
C ASP A 7 -28.12 16.86 -16.73
N MET A 8 -28.89 15.98 -16.08
CA MET A 8 -28.33 14.85 -15.35
C MET A 8 -27.57 13.87 -16.25
N ILE A 9 -28.16 13.50 -17.40
CA ILE A 9 -27.54 12.56 -18.35
C ILE A 9 -26.25 13.15 -18.93
N THR A 10 -26.28 14.42 -19.34
CA THR A 10 -25.09 15.10 -19.87
C THR A 10 -23.97 15.18 -18.83
N ASN A 11 -24.29 15.44 -17.56
CA ASN A 11 -23.31 15.41 -16.47
C ASN A 11 -22.69 14.03 -16.29
N ILE A 12 -23.49 12.96 -16.23
CA ILE A 12 -23.00 11.59 -16.08
C ILE A 12 -22.09 11.22 -17.26
N VAL A 13 -22.54 11.49 -18.49
CA VAL A 13 -21.75 11.20 -19.70
C VAL A 13 -20.43 11.96 -19.67
N SER A 14 -20.44 13.24 -19.33
CA SER A 14 -19.22 14.05 -19.25
C SER A 14 -18.24 13.56 -18.17
N TYR A 15 -18.76 12.98 -17.08
CA TYR A 15 -17.99 12.40 -15.99
C TYR A 15 -17.35 11.07 -16.38
N LEU A 16 -18.09 10.20 -17.07
CA LEU A 16 -17.62 8.88 -17.52
C LEU A 16 -16.59 8.95 -18.64
N ILE A 17 -16.62 9.98 -19.49
CA ILE A 17 -15.67 10.17 -20.60
C ILE A 17 -14.26 10.51 -20.09
N LYS A 18 -14.17 11.24 -18.97
CA LYS A 18 -12.89 11.75 -18.48
C LYS A 18 -12.20 10.69 -17.60
N PRO A 19 -10.98 10.25 -17.94
CA PRO A 19 -10.23 9.38 -17.05
C PRO A 19 -9.78 10.16 -15.81
N HIS A 20 -9.66 9.48 -14.67
CA HIS A 20 -9.13 10.05 -13.41
C HIS A 20 -9.89 11.26 -12.84
N THR A 21 -11.13 11.52 -13.26
CA THR A 21 -11.94 12.68 -12.84
C THR A 21 -12.01 12.88 -11.32
N ILE A 22 -12.13 11.79 -10.56
CA ILE A 22 -12.15 11.83 -9.08
C ILE A 22 -10.84 12.41 -8.55
N MET A 23 -9.71 11.91 -9.05
CA MET A 23 -8.39 12.28 -8.56
C MET A 23 -8.02 13.71 -8.96
N ASP A 24 -8.38 14.12 -10.17
CA ASP A 24 -8.20 15.50 -10.64
C ASP A 24 -9.07 16.50 -9.87
N SER A 25 -10.31 16.13 -9.55
CA SER A 25 -11.20 16.95 -8.74
C SER A 25 -10.67 17.11 -7.30
N LEU A 26 -10.16 16.03 -6.72
CA LEU A 26 -9.51 16.05 -5.41
C LEU A 26 -8.28 16.96 -5.42
N LYS A 27 -7.43 16.84 -6.44
CA LYS A 27 -6.23 17.67 -6.61
C LYS A 27 -6.58 19.16 -6.64
N LYS A 28 -7.55 19.56 -7.48
CA LYS A 28 -8.04 20.96 -7.55
C LYS A 28 -8.60 21.45 -6.22
N SER A 29 -9.33 20.60 -5.52
CA SER A 29 -9.90 20.95 -4.21
C SER A 29 -8.81 21.18 -3.16
N LEU A 30 -7.72 20.40 -3.21
CA LEU A 30 -6.59 20.50 -2.28
C LEU A 30 -5.62 21.64 -2.62
N GLU A 31 -5.52 22.06 -3.88
CA GLU A 31 -4.77 23.26 -4.29
C GLU A 31 -5.33 24.54 -3.66
N ASN A 32 -6.63 24.60 -3.43
CA ASN A 32 -7.30 25.74 -2.79
C ASN A 32 -6.99 25.86 -1.28
N ILE A 33 -6.53 24.78 -0.65
CA ILE A 33 -6.31 24.73 0.80
C ILE A 33 -4.84 25.05 1.11
N PRO A 34 -4.56 26.12 1.89
CA PRO A 34 -3.18 26.42 2.29
C PRO A 34 -2.62 25.32 3.20
N LYS A 35 -1.33 25.01 3.05
CA LYS A 35 -0.58 23.98 3.81
C LYS A 35 -1.01 22.52 3.57
N SER A 36 -1.92 22.24 2.62
CA SER A 36 -2.29 20.87 2.23
C SER A 36 -1.05 20.04 1.87
N THR A 37 -0.15 20.62 1.07
CA THR A 37 1.11 19.97 0.65
C THR A 37 2.03 19.57 1.80
N THR A 38 2.12 20.37 2.87
CA THR A 38 2.97 20.02 4.03
C THR A 38 2.36 18.91 4.86
N LEU A 39 1.04 18.89 5.01
CA LEU A 39 0.34 17.84 5.74
C LEU A 39 0.45 16.51 4.99
N ILE A 40 0.24 16.51 3.67
CA ILE A 40 0.38 15.31 2.86
C ILE A 40 1.82 14.78 2.89
N ALA A 41 2.83 15.65 2.89
CA ALA A 41 4.23 15.23 3.02
C ALA A 41 4.54 14.58 4.38
N GLN A 42 3.94 15.08 5.47
CA GLN A 42 4.06 14.43 6.78
C GLN A 42 3.41 13.04 6.77
N VAL A 43 2.20 12.92 6.22
CA VAL A 43 1.47 11.64 6.11
C VAL A 43 2.27 10.62 5.29
N ILE A 44 2.87 11.03 4.17
CA ILE A 44 3.74 10.15 3.38
C ILE A 44 4.92 9.66 4.21
N SER A 45 5.55 10.53 5.00
CA SER A 45 6.69 10.16 5.84
C SER A 45 6.33 9.10 6.88
N GLU A 46 5.24 9.30 7.62
CA GLU A 46 4.75 8.34 8.63
C GLU A 46 4.42 6.99 7.97
N TYR A 47 3.80 6.99 6.79
CA TYR A 47 3.49 5.76 6.07
C TYR A 47 4.74 5.06 5.48
N CYS A 48 5.76 5.81 5.09
CA CYS A 48 7.06 5.22 4.73
C CYS A 48 7.70 4.55 5.95
N ASP A 49 7.65 5.18 7.13
CA ASP A 49 8.15 4.61 8.39
C ASP A 49 7.41 3.32 8.76
N TYR A 50 6.08 3.26 8.56
CA TYR A 50 5.29 2.04 8.83
C TYR A 50 5.67 0.87 7.92
N ILE A 51 5.94 1.15 6.65
CA ILE A 51 6.33 0.11 5.68
C ILE A 51 7.72 -0.44 6.03
N GLU A 52 8.68 0.44 6.32
CA GLU A 52 10.06 0.03 6.60
C GLU A 52 10.18 -0.74 7.92
N ASN A 53 9.45 -0.32 8.95
CA ASN A 53 9.43 -1.00 10.24
C ASN A 53 8.44 -2.17 10.30
N SER A 54 7.80 -2.52 9.18
CA SER A 54 6.80 -3.60 9.08
C SER A 54 5.69 -3.50 10.14
N VAL A 55 5.22 -2.28 10.43
CA VAL A 55 4.16 -2.00 11.40
C VAL A 55 2.79 -2.20 10.75
N PHE A 56 2.51 -3.42 10.31
CA PHE A 56 1.22 -3.82 9.76
C PHE A 56 0.96 -5.30 10.10
N PHE A 57 -0.30 -5.65 10.33
CA PHE A 57 -0.67 -7.01 10.71
C PHE A 57 -1.14 -7.82 9.50
N THR A 58 -1.86 -7.17 8.58
CA THR A 58 -2.43 -7.83 7.40
C THR A 58 -1.79 -7.36 6.08
N PRO A 59 -1.73 -8.23 5.05
CA PRO A 59 -1.32 -7.81 3.70
C PRO A 59 -2.22 -6.71 3.13
N SER A 60 -3.51 -6.72 3.48
CA SER A 60 -4.48 -5.72 3.05
C SER A 60 -4.14 -4.31 3.57
N GLU A 61 -3.74 -4.21 4.84
CA GLU A 61 -3.26 -2.95 5.44
C GLU A 61 -1.99 -2.47 4.76
N ARG A 62 -1.02 -3.36 4.52
CA ARG A 62 0.20 -3.02 3.79
C ARG A 62 -0.11 -2.43 2.41
N PHE A 63 -1.02 -3.05 1.65
CA PHE A 63 -1.45 -2.52 0.36
C PHE A 63 -2.26 -1.23 0.49
N ALA A 64 -3.04 -1.04 1.55
CA ALA A 64 -3.72 0.22 1.82
C ALA A 64 -2.72 1.36 2.02
N ILE A 65 -1.66 1.15 2.81
CA ILE A 65 -0.60 2.12 3.04
C ILE A 65 0.11 2.47 1.71
N LEU A 66 0.50 1.47 0.92
CA LEU A 66 1.13 1.67 -0.39
C LEU A 66 0.22 2.46 -1.36
N ARG A 67 -1.08 2.15 -1.39
CA ARG A 67 -2.07 2.90 -2.20
C ARG A 67 -2.16 4.35 -1.76
N THR A 68 -2.17 4.61 -0.46
CA THR A 68 -2.22 5.96 0.10
C THR A 68 -0.96 6.76 -0.26
N ILE A 69 0.24 6.18 -0.14
CA ILE A 69 1.50 6.83 -0.56
C ILE A 69 1.42 7.23 -2.05
N LEU A 70 0.99 6.32 -2.91
CA LEU A 70 0.85 6.56 -4.35
C LEU A 70 -0.18 7.65 -4.66
N ALA A 71 -1.35 7.61 -4.00
CA ALA A 71 -2.40 8.60 -4.16
C ALA A 71 -1.95 9.99 -3.68
N CYS A 72 -1.29 10.07 -2.53
CA CYS A 72 -0.73 11.31 -1.99
C CYS A 72 0.34 11.91 -2.92
N LEU A 73 1.22 11.06 -3.47
CA LEU A 73 2.22 11.51 -4.44
C LEU A 73 1.56 12.06 -5.72
N TYR A 74 0.48 11.43 -6.19
CA TYR A 74 -0.26 11.88 -7.37
C TYR A 74 -0.87 13.28 -7.16
N VAL A 75 -1.43 13.52 -5.98
CA VAL A 75 -2.06 14.81 -5.63
C VAL A 75 -1.02 15.92 -5.58
N ILE A 76 0.15 15.68 -4.97
CA ILE A 76 1.19 16.72 -4.87
C ILE A 76 1.98 16.87 -6.19
N ALA A 77 1.87 15.91 -7.12
CA ALA A 77 2.58 15.96 -8.38
C ALA A 77 2.23 17.23 -9.17
N GLY A 78 3.26 18.04 -9.49
CA GLY A 78 3.09 19.35 -10.16
C GLY A 78 3.18 20.57 -9.23
N HIS A 79 3.22 20.40 -7.91
CA HIS A 79 3.52 21.53 -7.02
C HIS A 79 5.01 21.90 -7.05
N LYS A 80 5.30 23.19 -7.31
CA LYS A 80 6.68 23.74 -7.41
C LYS A 80 7.56 23.56 -6.16
N LYS A 81 6.99 23.18 -5.02
CA LYS A 81 7.70 23.00 -3.73
C LYS A 81 7.72 21.54 -3.25
N LEU A 82 7.37 20.58 -4.10
CA LEU A 82 7.26 19.16 -3.75
C LEU A 82 8.54 18.64 -3.08
N GLU A 83 9.69 18.76 -3.74
CA GLU A 83 10.98 18.24 -3.25
C GLU A 83 11.35 18.86 -1.90
N LYS A 84 11.27 20.19 -1.79
CA LYS A 84 11.57 20.90 -0.55
C LYS A 84 10.66 20.49 0.62
N ASN A 85 9.39 20.22 0.35
CA ASN A 85 8.46 19.77 1.38
C ASN A 85 8.76 18.32 1.79
N LEU A 86 9.01 17.43 0.84
CA LEU A 86 9.35 16.03 1.09
C LEU A 86 10.67 15.88 1.87
N ASP A 87 11.70 16.62 1.47
CA ASP A 87 13.01 16.60 2.14
C ASP A 87 12.90 17.06 3.60
N ARG A 88 12.04 18.05 3.87
CA ARG A 88 11.80 18.56 5.22
C ARG A 88 11.26 17.50 6.17
N PHE A 89 10.48 16.54 5.65
CA PHE A 89 9.87 15.46 6.43
C PHE A 89 10.62 14.13 6.30
N LYS A 90 11.84 14.09 5.76
CA LYS A 90 12.62 12.85 5.54
C LYS A 90 11.91 11.81 4.64
N ALA A 91 10.99 12.26 3.80
CA ALA A 91 10.28 11.44 2.82
C ALA A 91 10.84 11.70 1.41
N GLY A 92 12.17 11.68 1.29
CA GLY A 92 12.85 11.95 0.01
C GLY A 92 12.38 11.00 -1.10
N LEU A 93 12.32 11.49 -2.33
CA LEU A 93 11.85 10.71 -3.49
C LEU A 93 12.63 9.40 -3.68
N SER A 94 13.91 9.36 -3.34
CA SER A 94 14.75 8.15 -3.36
C SER A 94 14.28 7.06 -2.39
N ARG A 95 13.79 7.44 -1.21
CA ARG A 95 13.25 6.52 -0.21
C ARG A 95 11.96 5.89 -0.71
N ILE A 96 11.07 6.73 -1.25
CA ILE A 96 9.82 6.30 -1.87
C ILE A 96 10.10 5.38 -3.06
N ASP A 97 11.09 5.71 -3.89
CA ASP A 97 11.50 4.88 -5.03
C ASP A 97 11.93 3.47 -4.59
N LEU A 98 12.69 3.33 -3.50
CA LEU A 98 13.07 2.02 -2.95
C LEU A 98 11.84 1.20 -2.50
N ILE A 99 10.90 1.83 -1.79
CA ILE A 99 9.68 1.18 -1.32
C ILE A 99 8.84 0.70 -2.51
N LEU A 100 8.64 1.56 -3.51
CA LEU A 100 7.87 1.25 -4.71
C LEU A 100 8.58 0.22 -5.60
N ARG A 101 9.91 0.22 -5.63
CA ARG A 101 10.72 -0.79 -6.33
C ARG A 101 10.52 -2.20 -5.77
N ASN A 102 10.35 -2.31 -4.46
CA ASN A 102 10.09 -3.58 -3.79
C ASN A 102 8.62 -4.03 -3.98
N ASN A 103 7.73 -3.11 -4.35
CA ASN A 103 6.29 -3.33 -4.52
C ASN A 103 5.81 -2.85 -5.91
N PRO A 104 6.22 -3.53 -7.00
CA PRO A 104 5.89 -3.08 -8.36
C PRO A 104 4.41 -3.24 -8.74
N ALA A 105 3.70 -4.15 -8.06
CA ALA A 105 2.26 -4.37 -8.19
C ALA A 105 1.60 -4.25 -6.82
N ILE A 106 0.55 -3.44 -6.74
CA ILE A 106 -0.18 -3.16 -5.50
C ILE A 106 -1.64 -3.59 -5.70
N GLY A 107 -2.15 -4.47 -4.83
CA GLY A 107 -3.55 -4.91 -4.91
C GLY A 107 -4.53 -3.76 -4.69
N LEU A 108 -5.58 -3.67 -5.50
CA LEU A 108 -6.61 -2.64 -5.39
C LEU A 108 -7.92 -3.24 -4.85
N THR A 109 -8.62 -4.00 -5.69
CA THR A 109 -9.87 -4.70 -5.34
C THR A 109 -10.01 -5.93 -6.23
N GLY A 110 -10.29 -7.11 -5.64
CA GLY A 110 -10.40 -8.35 -6.40
C GLY A 110 -9.10 -8.70 -7.13
N ASP A 111 -9.19 -8.95 -8.43
CA ASP A 111 -8.08 -9.23 -9.34
C ASP A 111 -7.38 -7.97 -9.87
N MET A 112 -7.96 -6.79 -9.63
CA MET A 112 -7.39 -5.53 -10.10
C MET A 112 -6.19 -5.12 -9.27
N HIS A 113 -5.07 -4.85 -9.95
CA HIS A 113 -3.84 -4.32 -9.34
C HIS A 113 -3.39 -3.01 -10.00
N ILE A 114 -2.71 -2.18 -9.22
CA ILE A 114 -2.05 -0.99 -9.73
C ILE A 114 -0.63 -1.35 -10.14
N ASN A 115 -0.27 -1.02 -11.38
CA ASN A 115 1.12 -1.05 -11.83
C ASN A 115 1.79 0.27 -11.42
N THR A 116 2.70 0.20 -10.46
CA THR A 116 3.38 1.36 -9.87
C THR A 116 4.14 2.17 -10.92
N ALA A 117 4.81 1.51 -11.87
CA ALA A 117 5.58 2.19 -12.92
C ALA A 117 4.67 3.01 -13.85
N HIS A 118 3.49 2.49 -14.18
CA HIS A 118 2.52 3.19 -15.02
C HIS A 118 2.00 4.46 -14.35
N ILE A 119 1.62 4.38 -13.08
CA ILE A 119 1.14 5.54 -12.34
C ILE A 119 2.23 6.60 -12.17
N LEU A 120 3.48 6.20 -11.88
CA LEU A 120 4.60 7.14 -11.79
C LEU A 120 4.85 7.89 -13.12
N LYS A 121 4.62 7.24 -14.28
CA LYS A 121 4.70 7.91 -15.59
C LYS A 121 3.61 8.97 -15.76
N LEU A 122 2.39 8.70 -15.27
CA LEU A 122 1.27 9.64 -15.34
C LEU A 122 1.47 10.89 -14.46
N MET A 123 2.25 10.79 -13.38
CA MET A 123 2.49 11.91 -12.47
C MET A 123 3.39 13.01 -13.05
N ASN A 124 4.13 12.74 -14.13
CA ASN A 124 5.05 13.68 -14.79
C ASN A 124 5.96 14.47 -13.82
N LEU A 125 6.56 13.77 -12.86
CA LEU A 125 7.51 14.33 -11.90
C LEU A 125 8.90 14.41 -12.54
N ASN A 126 9.65 15.48 -12.25
CA ASN A 126 11.05 15.67 -12.68
C ASN A 126 12.02 14.79 -11.86
N PHE A 127 11.73 13.51 -11.70
CA PHE A 127 12.55 12.54 -10.97
C PHE A 127 12.74 11.28 -11.80
N SER A 128 13.99 10.82 -11.91
CA SER A 128 14.33 9.57 -12.59
C SER A 128 14.00 8.38 -11.69
N TRP A 129 12.77 7.88 -11.77
CA TRP A 129 12.33 6.69 -11.03
C TRP A 129 13.07 5.44 -11.52
N SER A 130 13.56 4.60 -10.60
CA SER A 130 14.26 3.35 -10.98
C SER A 130 13.34 2.37 -11.73
N LEU A 131 12.03 2.48 -11.51
CA LEU A 131 10.99 1.71 -12.19
C LEU A 131 10.74 2.15 -13.64
N HIS A 132 11.24 3.32 -14.07
CA HIS A 132 11.06 3.82 -15.44
C HIS A 132 12.10 3.29 -16.42
N ASP A 133 13.24 2.81 -15.94
CA ASP A 133 14.27 2.22 -16.78
C ASP A 133 13.74 0.95 -17.48
N SER A 134 13.73 0.96 -18.80
CA SER A 134 13.33 -0.20 -19.65
C SER A 134 14.20 -1.43 -19.40
N ILE A 135 15.42 -1.21 -18.89
CA ILE A 135 16.38 -2.24 -18.50
C ILE A 135 15.99 -2.90 -17.16
N PHE A 136 15.25 -2.22 -16.29
CA PHE A 136 14.84 -2.74 -14.98
C PHE A 136 13.93 -3.97 -15.10
N LEU A 137 12.95 -3.91 -16.00
CA LEU A 137 12.00 -5.01 -16.23
C LEU A 137 12.61 -6.19 -16.98
N SER A 138 13.63 -5.95 -17.82
CA SER A 138 14.26 -6.96 -18.68
C SER A 138 15.50 -7.64 -18.06
N LYS A 139 16.22 -6.97 -17.14
CA LYS A 139 17.40 -7.54 -16.44
C LYS A 139 17.11 -8.14 -15.07
N GLN A 140 15.90 -7.99 -14.53
CA GLN A 140 15.57 -8.70 -13.30
C GLN A 140 15.35 -10.17 -13.60
N LEU A 141 16.44 -10.94 -13.43
CA LEU A 141 16.37 -12.30 -12.89
C LEU A 141 15.25 -12.33 -11.84
N PRO A 142 14.44 -13.40 -11.76
CA PRO A 142 13.35 -13.48 -10.79
C PRO A 142 13.90 -13.07 -9.42
N LYS A 143 13.47 -11.88 -8.92
CA LYS A 143 14.01 -11.27 -7.69
C LYS A 143 13.94 -12.23 -6.52
N TYR A 144 12.98 -13.14 -6.58
CA TYR A 144 12.71 -14.14 -5.60
C TYR A 144 12.82 -15.50 -6.26
N ASN A 145 13.76 -16.30 -5.77
CA ASN A 145 13.76 -17.72 -6.05
C ASN A 145 12.75 -18.38 -5.11
N ILE A 146 11.61 -18.77 -5.67
CA ILE A 146 10.50 -19.39 -4.92
C ILE A 146 10.99 -20.61 -4.15
N VAL A 147 11.93 -21.38 -4.71
CA VAL A 147 12.47 -22.58 -4.05
C VAL A 147 13.23 -22.22 -2.77
N SER A 148 14.05 -21.17 -2.82
CA SER A 148 14.76 -20.71 -1.61
C SER A 148 13.80 -20.13 -0.56
N TYR A 149 12.73 -19.46 -1.00
CA TYR A 149 11.72 -18.94 -0.09
C TYR A 149 10.90 -20.06 0.55
N LEU A 150 10.56 -21.11 -0.22
CA LEU A 150 9.82 -22.26 0.27
C LEU A 150 10.57 -22.97 1.39
N TYR A 151 11.88 -23.19 1.21
CA TYR A 151 12.69 -23.82 2.26
C TYR A 151 12.76 -22.99 3.54
N ALA A 152 12.92 -21.66 3.43
CA ALA A 152 12.88 -20.78 4.60
C ALA A 152 11.52 -20.81 5.29
N PHE A 153 10.43 -20.75 4.52
CA PHE A 153 9.06 -20.79 5.01
C PHE A 153 8.74 -22.12 5.72
N GLU A 154 9.16 -23.25 5.17
CA GLU A 154 8.97 -24.57 5.79
C GLU A 154 9.67 -24.66 7.15
N ASN A 155 10.91 -24.17 7.24
CA ASN A 155 11.65 -24.16 8.50
C ASN A 155 10.99 -23.25 9.55
N GLU A 156 10.58 -22.04 9.17
CA GLU A 156 9.85 -21.13 10.07
C GLU A 156 8.53 -21.74 10.54
N HIS A 157 7.77 -22.35 9.62
CA HIS A 157 6.53 -23.02 9.95
C HIS A 157 6.74 -24.15 10.96
N ILE A 158 7.72 -25.03 10.74
CA ILE A 158 8.05 -26.12 11.68
C ILE A 158 8.42 -25.54 13.05
N GLN A 159 9.26 -24.51 13.10
CA GLN A 159 9.68 -23.88 14.35
C GLN A 159 8.48 -23.33 15.13
N ILE A 160 7.64 -22.52 14.48
CA ILE A 160 6.46 -21.90 15.10
C ILE A 160 5.51 -22.98 15.62
N ILE A 161 5.23 -24.02 14.83
CA ILE A 161 4.32 -25.09 15.23
C ILE A 161 4.88 -25.89 16.41
N VAL A 162 6.18 -26.18 16.43
CA VAL A 162 6.82 -26.89 17.54
C VAL A 162 6.76 -26.08 18.82
N GLU A 163 7.14 -24.80 18.78
CA GLU A 163 7.07 -23.89 19.93
C GLU A 163 5.63 -23.75 20.44
N PHE A 164 4.67 -23.56 19.52
CA PHE A 164 3.25 -23.47 19.85
C PHE A 164 2.72 -24.75 20.48
N THR A 165 3.09 -25.92 19.96
CA THR A 165 2.68 -27.23 20.51
C THR A 165 3.29 -27.47 21.89
N GLN A 166 4.54 -27.05 22.12
CA GLN A 166 5.17 -27.11 23.44
C GLN A 166 4.45 -26.22 24.45
N LEU A 167 4.09 -24.99 24.05
CA LEU A 167 3.29 -24.09 24.89
C LEU A 167 1.94 -24.71 25.24
N LEU A 168 1.23 -25.28 24.25
CA LEU A 168 -0.04 -25.96 24.47
C LEU A 168 0.07 -27.14 25.46
N ASN A 169 1.10 -27.96 25.32
CA ASN A 169 1.32 -29.11 26.21
C ASN A 169 1.82 -28.72 27.61
N SER A 170 2.39 -27.52 27.75
CA SER A 170 2.83 -26.98 29.04
C SER A 170 1.71 -26.30 29.84
N LEU A 171 0.57 -26.00 29.20
CA LEU A 171 -0.60 -25.47 29.89
C LEU A 171 -1.17 -26.55 30.82
N PRO A 172 -1.34 -26.27 32.12
CA PRO A 172 -1.92 -27.22 33.03
C PRO A 172 -3.37 -27.51 32.61
N ILE A 173 -3.69 -28.78 32.38
CA ILE A 173 -5.07 -29.23 32.26
C ILE A 173 -5.70 -29.02 33.64
N THR A 174 -6.49 -27.95 33.80
CA THR A 174 -7.37 -27.83 34.97
C THR A 174 -8.52 -28.80 34.78
N ILE A 175 -8.34 -30.01 35.31
CA ILE A 175 -9.43 -30.98 35.44
C ILE A 175 -10.27 -30.47 36.62
N ASP A 176 -11.34 -29.74 36.33
CA ASP A 176 -12.39 -29.55 37.33
C ASP A 176 -13.04 -30.91 37.55
N GLU A 177 -12.71 -31.56 38.67
CA GLU A 177 -13.12 -32.93 39.03
C GLU A 177 -14.64 -33.11 39.25
N ASN A 178 -15.48 -32.12 38.91
CA ASN A 178 -16.91 -32.14 39.25
C ASN A 178 -17.88 -32.40 38.11
N ASP A 179 -17.45 -32.57 36.86
CA ASP A 179 -18.35 -33.07 35.81
C ASP A 179 -17.65 -34.06 34.88
N ALA A 180 -18.17 -35.28 34.89
CA ALA A 180 -17.73 -36.35 34.03
C ALA A 180 -17.81 -35.94 32.54
N GLY A 181 -16.66 -35.81 31.89
CA GLY A 181 -16.53 -36.08 30.46
C GLY A 181 -16.52 -34.89 29.50
N VAL A 182 -16.11 -33.69 29.91
CA VAL A 182 -15.80 -32.62 28.94
C VAL A 182 -14.43 -32.01 29.22
N VAL A 183 -13.45 -32.37 28.40
CA VAL A 183 -12.13 -31.73 28.39
C VAL A 183 -12.30 -30.36 27.71
N TYR A 184 -12.35 -29.31 28.51
CA TYR A 184 -12.29 -27.94 28.00
C TYR A 184 -10.82 -27.62 27.67
N ILE A 185 -10.50 -27.55 26.38
CA ILE A 185 -9.35 -26.78 25.94
C ILE A 185 -9.75 -25.32 26.13
N LEU A 186 -9.16 -24.65 27.12
CA LEU A 186 -9.28 -23.20 27.27
C LEU A 186 -8.66 -22.55 26.02
N VAL A 187 -9.52 -22.10 25.10
CA VAL A 187 -9.18 -21.23 23.96
C VAL A 187 -9.45 -19.79 24.37
#